data_AF-A0A2L2YR76-F1
#
_entry.id   AF-A0A2L2YR76-F1
#
_cell.length_a   1.000
_cell.length_b   1.000
_cell.length_c   1.000
_cell.angle_alpha   90.00
_cell.angle_beta   90.00
_cell.angle_gamma   90.00
#
_symmetry.space_group_name_H-M   'P 1'
#
loop_
_entity.id
_entity.type
_entity.pdbx_description
1 polymer ?
#
loop_
_entity_poly.entity_id
_entity_poly.type
_entity_poly.pdbx_seq_one_letter_code
_entity_poly.pdbx_strand_id
1 'polypeptide(L)'
;MDKIDKLYQNYDILADSKNKPSEHEAEYLEIIESVKGKTNEKMLACQFIPRFLKEFPDLASAALDAQLDLVEDEDVSIRKHAVKHLPAFCKESKACVAKISDILAQMLQTEDSAELATVQNTLMTIMKIDPKATLDGIFGQIGSTDEDVIRKRAIQFLCTKFKFIPPDIATKDVEDFVLEKCKKVFPELGGEDFLNLMPL
;
A
#
# COMPACT_ATOMS: atom_id res chain seq x y z
N MET A 1 31.97 -11.00 -2.00
CA MET A 1 31.20 -9.96 -2.71
C MET A 1 30.34 -9.27 -1.69
N ASP A 2 30.30 -7.94 -1.68
CA ASP A 2 29.41 -7.22 -0.77
C ASP A 2 27.95 -7.50 -1.13
N LYS A 3 27.05 -7.49 -0.12
CA LYS A 3 25.63 -7.81 -0.35
C LYS A 3 24.93 -6.75 -1.21
N ILE A 4 25.36 -5.49 -1.11
CA ILE A 4 24.84 -4.41 -1.95
C ILE A 4 25.27 -4.60 -3.40
N ASP A 5 26.55 -4.91 -3.63
CA ASP A 5 27.05 -5.22 -4.98
C ASP A 5 26.29 -6.40 -5.59
N LYS A 6 25.96 -7.40 -4.78
CA LYS A 6 25.18 -8.57 -5.21
C LYS A 6 23.74 -8.22 -5.59
N LEU A 7 23.09 -7.34 -4.83
CA LEU A 7 21.76 -6.82 -5.17
C LEU A 7 21.76 -6.05 -6.49
N TYR A 8 22.76 -5.20 -6.74
CA TYR A 8 22.88 -4.50 -8.02
C TYR A 8 23.15 -5.46 -9.17
N GLN A 9 24.03 -6.45 -8.97
CA GLN A 9 24.27 -7.48 -9.99
C GLN A 9 22.98 -8.23 -10.35
N ASN A 10 22.19 -8.64 -9.35
CA ASN A 10 20.93 -9.32 -9.59
C ASN A 10 19.93 -8.41 -10.31
N TYR A 11 19.86 -7.13 -9.92
CA TYR A 11 19.03 -6.14 -10.62
C TYR A 11 19.42 -6.02 -12.11
N ASP A 12 20.72 -5.90 -12.40
CA ASP A 12 21.21 -5.76 -13.78
C ASP A 12 20.91 -7.02 -14.61
N ILE A 13 21.10 -8.22 -14.03
CA ILE A 13 20.74 -9.49 -14.67
C ILE A 13 19.25 -9.52 -15.05
N LEU A 14 18.37 -9.13 -14.11
CA LEU A 14 16.94 -9.11 -14.36
C LEU A 14 16.55 -8.05 -15.40
N ALA A 15 17.16 -6.87 -15.34
CA ALA A 15 16.91 -5.78 -16.28
C ALA A 15 17.35 -6.13 -17.72
N ASP A 16 18.43 -6.90 -17.87
CA ASP A 16 18.99 -7.30 -19.17
C ASP A 16 18.42 -8.61 -19.72
N SER A 17 17.50 -9.27 -19.00
CA SER A 17 16.99 -10.62 -19.31
C SER A 17 16.22 -10.77 -20.65
N LYS A 18 16.02 -9.69 -21.43
CA LYS A 18 15.46 -9.69 -22.81
C LYS A 18 14.31 -10.69 -23.07
N ASN A 19 13.35 -10.79 -22.14
CA ASN A 19 12.18 -11.70 -22.20
C ASN A 19 12.42 -13.17 -21.84
N LYS A 20 13.45 -13.50 -21.03
CA LYS A 20 13.62 -14.82 -20.40
C LYS A 20 13.59 -14.75 -18.87
N PRO A 21 12.54 -14.16 -18.26
CA PRO A 21 12.52 -13.96 -16.81
C PRO A 21 12.58 -15.29 -16.05
N SER A 22 12.00 -16.36 -16.60
CA SER A 22 12.03 -17.70 -16.01
C SER A 22 13.44 -18.28 -15.80
N GLU A 23 14.46 -17.79 -16.51
CA GLU A 23 15.85 -18.23 -16.32
C GLU A 23 16.53 -17.54 -15.14
N HIS A 24 15.89 -16.53 -14.53
CA HIS A 24 16.46 -15.68 -13.48
C HIS A 24 15.58 -15.59 -12.22
N GLU A 25 14.79 -16.62 -11.97
CA GLU A 25 13.94 -16.71 -10.77
C GLU A 25 14.77 -16.65 -9.48
N ALA A 26 15.94 -17.28 -9.46
CA ALA A 26 16.83 -17.31 -8.31
C ALA A 26 17.34 -15.91 -7.93
N GLU A 27 17.71 -15.09 -8.92
CA GLU A 27 18.15 -13.71 -8.70
C GLU A 27 17.03 -12.83 -8.15
N TYR A 28 15.79 -13.04 -8.62
CA TYR A 28 14.64 -12.32 -8.09
C TYR A 28 14.28 -12.75 -6.67
N LEU A 29 14.33 -14.06 -6.38
CA LEU A 29 14.17 -14.57 -5.01
C LEU A 29 15.22 -13.99 -4.06
N GLU A 30 16.48 -13.89 -4.47
CA GLU A 30 17.54 -13.29 -3.65
C GLU A 30 17.28 -11.79 -3.37
N ILE A 31 16.70 -11.04 -4.33
CA ILE A 31 16.23 -9.66 -4.10
C ILE A 31 15.08 -9.64 -3.09
N ILE A 32 14.09 -10.52 -3.21
CA ILE A 32 12.96 -10.63 -2.28
C ILE A 32 13.48 -10.95 -0.87
N GLU A 33 14.42 -11.89 -0.73
CA GLU A 33 14.96 -12.29 0.58
C GLU A 33 15.79 -11.19 1.26
N SER A 34 16.30 -10.23 0.49
CA SER A 34 17.13 -9.14 1.00
C SER A 34 16.38 -8.14 1.88
N VAL A 35 15.05 -8.22 1.97
CA VAL A 35 14.25 -7.50 2.99
C VAL A 35 14.62 -7.89 4.42
N LYS A 36 15.28 -9.03 4.61
CA LYS A 36 15.82 -9.49 5.91
C LYS A 36 17.23 -8.98 6.21
N GLY A 37 17.76 -8.15 5.31
CA GLY A 37 19.11 -7.60 5.36
C GLY A 37 19.28 -6.41 6.30
N LYS A 38 20.37 -5.67 6.12
CA LYS A 38 20.61 -4.39 6.79
C LYS A 38 19.86 -3.24 6.10
N THR A 39 19.84 -2.06 6.71
CA THR A 39 19.15 -0.85 6.19
C THR A 39 19.36 -0.63 4.69
N ASN A 40 20.59 -0.63 4.20
CA ASN A 40 20.86 -0.40 2.77
C ASN A 40 20.35 -1.55 1.87
N GLU A 41 20.41 -2.80 2.33
CA GLU A 41 19.90 -3.97 1.61
C GLU A 41 18.37 -3.89 1.51
N LYS A 42 17.70 -3.56 2.63
CA LYS A 42 16.25 -3.35 2.70
C LYS A 42 15.78 -2.23 1.78
N MET A 43 16.47 -1.09 1.79
CA MET A 43 16.16 0.06 0.94
C MET A 43 16.24 -0.30 -0.56
N LEU A 44 17.24 -1.09 -0.96
CA LEU A 44 17.35 -1.57 -2.34
C LEU A 44 16.29 -2.62 -2.68
N ALA A 45 16.07 -3.59 -1.80
CA ALA A 45 15.04 -4.61 -1.99
C ALA A 45 13.66 -3.96 -2.21
N CYS A 46 13.30 -3.00 -1.36
CA CYS A 46 12.08 -2.20 -1.49
C CYS A 46 11.89 -1.58 -2.89
N GLN A 47 12.98 -1.10 -3.50
CA GLN A 47 12.94 -0.47 -4.82
C GLN A 47 12.91 -1.51 -5.95
N PHE A 48 13.61 -2.62 -5.76
CA PHE A 48 13.86 -3.62 -6.81
C PHE A 48 12.73 -4.65 -6.92
N ILE A 49 12.15 -5.11 -5.81
CA ILE A 49 11.03 -6.06 -5.79
C ILE A 49 9.90 -5.64 -6.75
N PRO A 50 9.33 -4.41 -6.65
CA PRO A 50 8.21 -4.01 -7.50
C PRO A 50 8.56 -3.87 -8.99
N ARG A 51 9.85 -3.78 -9.36
CA ARG A 51 10.29 -3.57 -10.75
C ARG A 51 10.07 -4.78 -11.64
N PHE A 52 10.04 -5.98 -11.05
CA PHE A 52 10.03 -7.24 -11.80
C PHE A 52 8.79 -8.10 -11.54
N LEU A 53 7.75 -7.55 -10.89
CA LEU A 53 6.54 -8.31 -10.54
C LEU A 53 5.85 -8.96 -11.74
N LYS A 54 5.82 -8.24 -12.87
CA LYS A 54 5.14 -8.69 -14.09
C LYS A 54 5.86 -9.87 -14.73
N GLU A 55 7.18 -9.91 -14.59
CA GLU A 55 8.07 -10.94 -15.08
C GLU A 55 7.99 -12.24 -14.27
N PHE A 56 7.60 -12.14 -12.99
CA PHE A 56 7.54 -13.26 -12.04
C PHE A 56 6.16 -13.37 -11.35
N PRO A 57 5.09 -13.67 -12.11
CA PRO A 57 3.73 -13.74 -11.55
C PRO A 57 3.59 -14.80 -10.44
N ASP A 58 4.33 -15.91 -10.53
CA ASP A 58 4.31 -16.99 -9.52
C ASP A 58 4.93 -16.55 -8.18
N LEU A 59 5.78 -15.53 -8.20
CA LEU A 59 6.42 -14.95 -7.02
C LEU A 59 5.72 -13.69 -6.52
N ALA A 60 4.65 -13.23 -7.19
CA ALA A 60 3.98 -11.97 -6.85
C ALA A 60 3.45 -11.94 -5.40
N SER A 61 2.97 -13.06 -4.87
CA SER A 61 2.54 -13.14 -3.47
C SER A 61 3.72 -12.99 -2.51
N ALA A 62 4.80 -13.74 -2.75
CA ALA A 62 6.00 -13.66 -1.90
C ALA A 62 6.65 -12.27 -1.96
N ALA A 63 6.68 -11.66 -3.14
CA ALA A 63 7.14 -10.29 -3.34
C ALA A 63 6.29 -9.27 -2.58
N LEU A 64 4.96 -9.43 -2.60
CA LEU A 64 4.07 -8.55 -1.85
C LEU A 64 4.26 -8.72 -0.34
N ASP A 65 4.31 -9.95 0.16
CA ASP A 65 4.49 -10.20 1.59
C ASP A 65 5.85 -9.65 2.08
N ALA A 66 6.93 -9.84 1.31
CA ALA A 66 8.23 -9.24 1.60
C ALA A 66 8.20 -7.70 1.61
N GLN A 67 7.44 -7.08 0.69
CA GLN A 67 7.26 -5.63 0.70
C GLN A 67 6.47 -5.17 1.93
N LEU A 68 5.46 -5.93 2.36
CA LEU A 68 4.66 -5.61 3.55
C LEU A 68 5.47 -5.79 4.84
N ASP A 69 6.37 -6.76 4.91
CA ASP A 69 7.33 -6.87 6.03
C ASP A 69 8.14 -5.57 6.21
N LEU A 70 8.52 -4.91 5.10
CA LEU A 70 9.21 -3.62 5.15
C LEU A 70 8.29 -2.44 5.52
N VAL A 71 6.99 -2.56 5.29
CA VAL A 71 5.99 -1.56 5.72
C VAL A 71 5.84 -1.59 7.24
N GLU A 72 6.15 -2.71 7.89
CA GLU A 72 6.10 -2.91 9.34
C GLU A 72 7.48 -2.74 10.02
N ASP A 73 8.50 -2.28 9.29
CA ASP A 73 9.86 -2.14 9.82
C ASP A 73 9.95 -1.15 11.00
N GLU A 74 10.83 -1.42 11.97
CA GLU A 74 11.06 -0.52 13.11
C GLU A 74 11.58 0.85 12.65
N ASP A 75 12.35 0.91 11.56
CA ASP A 75 12.88 2.13 10.99
C ASP A 75 11.85 2.85 10.10
N VAL A 76 11.39 4.02 10.57
CA VAL A 76 10.44 4.88 9.85
C VAL A 76 10.90 5.25 8.44
N SER A 77 12.22 5.35 8.21
CA SER A 77 12.76 5.65 6.89
C SER A 77 12.54 4.50 5.90
N ILE A 78 12.64 3.26 6.37
CA ILE A 78 12.38 2.05 5.59
C ILE A 78 10.88 1.93 5.31
N ARG A 79 10.02 2.07 6.33
CA ARG A 79 8.56 2.04 6.16
C ARG A 79 8.09 3.05 5.12
N LYS A 80 8.58 4.28 5.21
CA LYS A 80 8.29 5.35 4.22
C LYS A 80 8.70 4.97 2.82
N HIS A 81 9.85 4.33 2.67
CA HIS A 81 10.31 3.87 1.36
C HIS A 81 9.38 2.76 0.85
N ALA A 82 9.09 1.76 1.70
CA ALA A 82 8.22 0.64 1.40
C ALA A 82 6.83 1.07 0.91
N VAL A 83 6.20 1.99 1.65
CA VAL A 83 4.89 2.56 1.33
C VAL A 83 4.87 3.21 -0.06
N LYS A 84 5.90 3.96 -0.44
CA LYS A 84 5.97 4.64 -1.76
C LYS A 84 5.95 3.67 -2.93
N HIS A 85 6.35 2.43 -2.71
CA HIS A 85 6.46 1.41 -3.74
C HIS A 85 5.23 0.49 -3.85
N LEU A 86 4.32 0.52 -2.87
CA LEU A 86 3.06 -0.25 -2.90
C LEU A 86 2.15 0.00 -4.12
N PRO A 87 2.07 1.22 -4.70
CA PRO A 87 1.26 1.44 -5.90
C PRO A 87 1.69 0.60 -7.11
N ALA A 88 2.94 0.12 -7.17
CA ALA A 88 3.38 -0.77 -8.25
C ALA A 88 2.64 -2.12 -8.18
N PHE A 89 2.53 -2.70 -6.99
CA PHE A 89 1.77 -3.94 -6.77
C PHE A 89 0.31 -3.79 -7.16
N CYS A 90 -0.30 -2.66 -6.81
CA CYS A 90 -1.70 -2.35 -7.15
C CYS A 90 -1.94 -2.24 -8.67
N LYS A 91 -0.93 -1.78 -9.43
CA LYS A 91 -1.01 -1.69 -10.90
C LYS A 91 -0.94 -3.06 -11.55
N GLU A 92 -0.11 -3.96 -11.03
CA GLU A 92 0.03 -5.31 -11.56
C GLU A 92 -1.14 -6.22 -11.17
N SER A 93 -1.65 -6.09 -9.93
CA SER A 93 -2.79 -6.87 -9.46
C SER A 93 -3.74 -6.01 -8.63
N LYS A 94 -4.96 -5.80 -9.16
CA LYS A 94 -6.02 -5.11 -8.40
C LYS A 94 -6.50 -5.90 -7.18
N ALA A 95 -6.25 -7.21 -7.13
CA ALA A 95 -6.68 -8.08 -6.03
C ALA A 95 -6.02 -7.72 -4.68
N CYS A 96 -4.85 -7.08 -4.69
CA CYS A 96 -4.17 -6.67 -3.46
C CYS A 96 -4.53 -5.26 -2.99
N VAL A 97 -5.27 -4.46 -3.79
CA VAL A 97 -5.54 -3.05 -3.47
C VAL A 97 -6.26 -2.88 -2.14
N ALA A 98 -7.28 -3.71 -1.87
CA ALA A 98 -8.01 -3.64 -0.60
C ALA A 98 -7.13 -3.96 0.61
N LYS A 99 -6.29 -5.02 0.53
CA LYS A 99 -5.31 -5.38 1.58
C LYS A 99 -4.31 -4.25 1.81
N ILE A 100 -3.75 -3.70 0.74
CA ILE A 100 -2.79 -2.59 0.82
C ILE A 100 -3.45 -1.34 1.41
N SER A 101 -4.68 -1.03 1.01
CA SER A 101 -5.41 0.12 1.53
C SER A 101 -5.77 -0.03 3.00
N ASP A 102 -6.10 -1.23 3.46
CA ASP A 102 -6.34 -1.53 4.87
C ASP A 102 -5.08 -1.26 5.71
N ILE A 103 -3.94 -1.79 5.30
CA ILE A 103 -2.64 -1.56 5.96
C ILE A 103 -2.29 -0.07 5.97
N LEU A 104 -2.45 0.62 4.83
CA LEU A 104 -2.20 2.07 4.76
C LEU A 104 -3.15 2.88 5.66
N ALA A 105 -4.40 2.44 5.81
CA ALA A 105 -5.33 3.09 6.72
C ALA A 105 -4.90 2.93 8.18
N GLN A 106 -4.36 1.75 8.57
CA GLN A 106 -3.73 1.56 9.88
C GLN A 106 -2.55 2.51 10.08
N MET A 107 -1.70 2.69 9.06
CA MET A 107 -0.53 3.58 9.13
C MET A 107 -0.87 5.07 9.25
N LEU A 108 -2.11 5.49 9.02
CA LEU A 108 -2.53 6.90 9.23
C LEU A 108 -2.39 7.35 10.70
N GLN A 109 -2.21 6.42 11.63
CA GLN A 109 -1.97 6.72 13.04
C GLN A 109 -0.55 7.22 13.34
N THR A 110 0.39 7.12 12.39
CA THR A 110 1.78 7.54 12.62
C THR A 110 1.89 8.99 13.10
N GLU A 111 2.83 9.21 14.02
CA GLU A 111 3.19 10.55 14.52
C GLU A 111 4.27 11.22 13.66
N ASP A 112 4.97 10.47 12.79
CA ASP A 112 5.94 11.06 11.85
C ASP A 112 5.20 11.77 10.71
N SER A 113 5.26 13.10 10.70
CA SER A 113 4.56 13.92 9.69
C SER A 113 4.93 13.57 8.24
N ALA A 114 6.17 13.13 8.00
CA ALA A 114 6.63 12.80 6.65
C ALA A 114 6.20 11.39 6.23
N GLU A 115 6.07 10.45 7.16
CA GLU A 115 5.40 9.16 6.98
C GLU A 115 3.91 9.35 6.70
N LEU A 116 3.23 10.15 7.53
CA LEU A 116 1.81 10.46 7.32
C LEU A 116 1.56 11.04 5.92
N ALA A 117 2.39 12.01 5.49
CA ALA A 117 2.29 12.58 4.14
C ALA A 117 2.50 11.51 3.06
N THR A 118 3.43 10.58 3.27
CA THR A 118 3.73 9.49 2.35
C THR A 118 2.56 8.49 2.25
N VAL A 119 1.98 8.09 3.37
CA VAL A 119 0.80 7.22 3.46
C VAL A 119 -0.39 7.87 2.75
N GLN A 120 -0.70 9.13 3.07
CA GLN A 120 -1.82 9.85 2.45
C GLN A 120 -1.66 9.97 0.92
N ASN A 121 -0.46 10.28 0.43
CA ASN A 121 -0.19 10.35 -1.00
C ASN A 121 -0.30 8.99 -1.68
N THR A 122 0.09 7.92 -0.99
CA THR A 122 0.00 6.55 -1.49
C THR A 122 -1.46 6.10 -1.57
N LEU A 123 -2.26 6.33 -0.53
CA LEU A 123 -3.72 6.12 -0.54
C LEU A 123 -4.39 6.87 -1.70
N MET A 124 -4.06 8.15 -1.90
CA MET A 124 -4.57 8.92 -3.03
C MET A 124 -4.10 8.38 -4.39
N THR A 125 -2.95 7.73 -4.45
CA THR A 125 -2.45 7.11 -5.68
C THR A 125 -3.22 5.83 -5.99
N ILE A 126 -3.42 4.95 -5.00
CA ILE A 126 -4.17 3.70 -5.20
C ILE A 126 -5.67 3.93 -5.39
N MET A 127 -6.22 5.01 -4.83
CA MET A 127 -7.59 5.48 -5.10
C MET A 127 -7.81 5.76 -6.59
N LYS A 128 -6.77 6.20 -7.33
CA LYS A 128 -6.83 6.40 -8.78
C LYS A 128 -6.71 5.10 -9.58
N ILE A 129 -6.17 4.04 -8.98
CA ILE A 129 -5.99 2.73 -9.61
C ILE A 129 -7.29 1.92 -9.49
N ASP A 130 -7.82 1.85 -8.27
CA ASP A 130 -9.06 1.18 -7.96
C ASP A 130 -9.73 1.88 -6.76
N PRO A 131 -10.67 2.81 -7.02
CA PRO A 131 -11.29 3.59 -5.96
C PRO A 131 -12.14 2.72 -5.03
N LYS A 132 -12.88 1.74 -5.57
CA LYS A 132 -13.76 0.87 -4.76
C LYS A 132 -12.95 -0.02 -3.83
N ALA A 133 -11.91 -0.69 -4.34
CA ALA A 133 -11.05 -1.52 -3.51
C ALA A 133 -10.28 -0.71 -2.45
N THR A 134 -9.88 0.52 -2.78
CA THR A 134 -9.23 1.42 -1.82
C THR A 134 -10.21 1.85 -0.72
N LEU A 135 -11.41 2.30 -1.10
CA LEU A 135 -12.47 2.64 -0.15
C LEU A 135 -12.85 1.44 0.72
N ASP A 136 -12.88 0.23 0.16
CA ASP A 136 -13.13 -1.01 0.90
C ASP A 136 -12.15 -1.19 2.06
N GLY A 137 -10.84 -1.03 1.82
CA GLY A 137 -9.83 -1.15 2.87
C GLY A 137 -9.99 -0.07 3.94
N ILE A 138 -10.25 1.18 3.55
CA ILE A 138 -10.43 2.29 4.51
C ILE A 138 -11.69 2.07 5.36
N PHE A 139 -12.82 1.72 4.74
CA PHE A 139 -14.06 1.44 5.47
C PHE A 139 -13.96 0.17 6.32
N GLY A 140 -13.13 -0.80 5.93
CA GLY A 140 -12.79 -1.97 6.74
C GLY A 140 -12.24 -1.55 8.10
N GLN A 141 -11.24 -0.66 8.11
CA GLN A 141 -10.69 -0.08 9.33
C GLN A 141 -11.75 0.74 10.09
N ILE A 142 -12.52 1.59 9.42
CA ILE A 142 -13.54 2.42 10.09
C ILE A 142 -14.58 1.57 10.84
N GLY A 143 -15.03 0.46 10.23
CA GLY A 143 -16.10 -0.36 10.78
C GLY A 143 -15.64 -1.49 11.71
N SER A 144 -14.37 -1.86 11.71
CA SER A 144 -13.92 -3.12 12.34
C SER A 144 -12.70 -2.99 13.25
N THR A 145 -12.02 -1.84 13.26
CA THR A 145 -10.86 -1.65 14.16
C THR A 145 -11.30 -1.37 15.59
N ASP A 146 -10.64 -2.04 16.54
CA ASP A 146 -10.78 -1.77 17.98
C ASP A 146 -9.98 -0.53 18.42
N GLU A 147 -9.11 0.00 17.55
CA GLU A 147 -8.25 1.14 17.85
C GLU A 147 -8.90 2.47 17.42
N ASP A 148 -9.42 3.22 18.39
CA ASP A 148 -10.07 4.52 18.17
C ASP A 148 -9.20 5.49 17.35
N VAL A 149 -7.88 5.48 17.54
CA VAL A 149 -6.95 6.35 16.81
C VAL A 149 -6.96 6.02 15.32
N ILE A 150 -6.92 4.74 14.94
CA ILE A 150 -6.94 4.31 13.54
C ILE A 150 -8.26 4.73 12.90
N ARG A 151 -9.38 4.44 13.58
CA ARG A 151 -10.72 4.81 13.09
C ARG A 151 -10.86 6.31 12.86
N LYS A 152 -10.48 7.13 13.84
CA LYS A 152 -10.53 8.60 13.74
C LYS A 152 -9.67 9.13 12.60
N ARG A 153 -8.47 8.57 12.41
CA ARG A 153 -7.54 8.97 11.33
C ARG A 153 -8.06 8.56 9.95
N ALA A 154 -8.68 7.39 9.82
CA ALA A 154 -9.31 6.94 8.59
C ALA A 154 -10.52 7.83 8.19
N ILE A 155 -11.40 8.15 9.16
CA ILE A 155 -12.52 9.09 8.95
C ILE A 155 -11.98 10.46 8.53
N GLN A 156 -10.98 10.98 9.27
CA GLN A 156 -10.36 12.27 8.95
C GLN A 156 -9.76 12.26 7.54
N PHE A 157 -9.08 11.19 7.13
CA PHE A 157 -8.55 11.04 5.79
C PHE A 157 -9.67 11.13 4.73
N LEU A 158 -10.74 10.34 4.86
CA LEU A 158 -11.85 10.37 3.88
C LEU A 158 -12.48 11.76 3.78
N CYS A 159 -12.93 12.34 4.90
CA CYS A 159 -13.61 13.63 4.91
C CYS A 159 -12.73 14.78 4.38
N THR A 160 -11.41 14.66 4.52
CA THR A 160 -10.48 15.70 4.02
C THR A 160 -10.02 15.46 2.59
N LYS A 161 -9.87 14.21 2.15
CA LYS A 161 -9.23 13.87 0.88
C LYS A 161 -10.20 13.48 -0.22
N PHE A 162 -11.37 12.92 0.11
CA PHE A 162 -12.33 12.41 -0.89
C PHE A 162 -12.77 13.50 -1.87
N LYS A 163 -13.02 14.72 -1.39
CA LYS A 163 -13.36 15.90 -2.22
C LYS A 163 -12.30 16.30 -3.26
N PHE A 164 -11.08 15.79 -3.13
CA PHE A 164 -9.98 16.04 -4.09
C PHE A 164 -9.82 14.90 -5.10
N ILE A 165 -10.68 13.88 -5.06
CA ILE A 165 -10.71 12.85 -6.09
C ILE A 165 -11.27 13.47 -7.38
N PRO A 166 -10.58 13.30 -8.51
CA PRO A 166 -11.05 13.81 -9.81
C PRO A 166 -12.45 13.27 -10.17
N PRO A 167 -13.33 14.06 -10.81
CA PRO A 167 -14.70 13.64 -11.16
C PRO A 167 -14.78 12.41 -12.08
N ASP A 168 -13.75 12.15 -12.89
CA ASP A 168 -13.64 10.96 -13.73
C ASP A 168 -13.39 9.68 -12.92
N ILE A 169 -12.91 9.82 -11.68
CA ILE A 169 -12.72 8.71 -10.73
C ILE A 169 -13.89 8.66 -9.73
N ALA A 170 -14.34 9.81 -9.22
CA ALA A 170 -15.51 9.96 -8.35
C ALA A 170 -16.81 9.86 -9.16
N THR A 171 -16.95 8.77 -9.91
CA THR A 171 -18.15 8.49 -10.70
C THR A 171 -19.34 8.21 -9.79
N LYS A 172 -20.56 8.28 -10.36
CA LYS A 172 -21.78 7.97 -9.62
C LYS A 172 -21.76 6.59 -8.94
N ASP A 173 -21.16 5.60 -9.60
CA ASP A 173 -20.98 4.25 -9.09
C ASP A 173 -20.03 4.18 -7.88
N VAL A 174 -19.03 5.06 -7.80
CA VAL A 174 -18.15 5.20 -6.63
C VAL A 174 -18.86 5.95 -5.51
N GLU A 175 -19.62 7.00 -5.82
CA GLU A 175 -20.43 7.73 -4.82
C GLU A 175 -21.49 6.81 -4.17
N ASP A 176 -22.19 6.01 -4.98
CA ASP A 176 -23.20 5.07 -4.50
C ASP A 176 -22.55 4.00 -3.61
N PHE A 177 -21.35 3.54 -3.98
CA PHE A 177 -20.56 2.63 -3.15
C PHE A 177 -20.18 3.26 -1.80
N VAL A 178 -19.73 4.52 -1.77
CA VAL A 178 -19.45 5.25 -0.52
C VAL A 178 -20.70 5.33 0.34
N LEU A 179 -21.84 5.67 -0.25
CA LEU A 179 -23.11 5.75 0.47
C LEU A 179 -23.51 4.40 1.09
N GLU A 180 -23.34 3.30 0.37
CA GLU A 180 -23.57 1.95 0.89
C GLU A 180 -22.62 1.61 2.04
N LYS A 181 -21.34 1.98 1.94
CA LYS A 181 -20.37 1.75 3.01
C LYS A 181 -20.67 2.58 4.25
N CYS A 182 -20.99 3.87 4.11
CA CYS A 182 -21.44 4.72 5.21
C CYS A 182 -22.64 4.13 5.94
N LYS A 183 -23.67 3.70 5.21
CA LYS A 183 -24.85 3.02 5.79
C LYS A 183 -24.50 1.76 6.57
N LYS A 184 -23.49 1.02 6.11
CA LYS A 184 -23.03 -0.20 6.79
C LYS A 184 -22.26 0.10 8.09
N VAL A 185 -21.42 1.13 8.10
CA VAL A 185 -20.59 1.43 9.29
C VAL A 185 -21.32 2.28 10.32
N PHE A 186 -22.26 3.15 9.93
CA PHE A 186 -22.96 4.04 10.86
C PHE A 186 -23.58 3.37 12.09
N PRO A 187 -24.22 2.19 12.00
CA PRO A 187 -24.75 1.50 13.18
C PRO A 187 -23.69 1.08 14.20
N GLU A 188 -22.44 0.90 13.76
CA GLU A 188 -21.32 0.44 14.59
C GLU A 188 -20.50 1.60 15.18
N LEU A 189 -20.72 2.83 14.70
CA LEU A 189 -19.95 3.99 15.14
C LEU A 189 -20.52 4.62 16.42
N GLY A 190 -19.61 5.01 17.32
CA GLY A 190 -19.94 5.89 18.43
C GLY A 190 -20.36 7.29 17.95
N GLY A 191 -21.04 8.06 18.81
CA GLY A 191 -21.64 9.35 18.42
C GLY A 191 -20.65 10.37 17.85
N GLU A 192 -19.42 10.45 18.36
CA GLU A 192 -18.39 11.35 17.83
C GLU A 192 -17.95 10.93 16.41
N ASP A 193 -17.67 9.64 16.21
CA ASP A 193 -17.22 9.10 14.92
C ASP A 193 -18.32 9.20 13.86
N PHE A 194 -19.58 8.99 14.25
CA PHE A 194 -20.74 9.23 13.40
C PHE A 194 -20.79 10.69 12.92
N LEU A 195 -20.67 11.66 13.83
CA LEU A 195 -20.69 13.08 13.50
C LEU A 195 -19.51 13.48 12.61
N ASN A 196 -18.34 12.86 12.81
CA ASN A 196 -17.14 13.13 12.02
C ASN A 196 -17.21 12.56 10.60
N LEU A 197 -17.92 11.45 10.39
CA LEU A 197 -18.08 10.81 9.09
C LEU A 197 -19.27 11.38 8.28
N MET A 198 -20.28 11.95 8.95
CA MET A 198 -21.45 12.55 8.32
C MET A 198 -21.16 13.59 7.19
N PRO A 199 -20.07 14.38 7.23
CA PRO A 199 -19.76 15.35 6.16
C PRO A 199 -19.21 14.74 4.86
N LEU A 200 -18.86 13.45 4.84
CA LEU A 200 -18.36 12.73 3.66
C LEU A 200 -19.43 12.64 2.57
#